data_AF-A0A142CB63-F1
#
_entry.id   AF-A0A142CB63-F1
#
_cell.length_a   1.000
_cell.length_b   1.000
_cell.length_c   1.000
_cell.angle_alpha   90.00
_cell.angle_beta   90.00
_cell.angle_gamma   90.00
#
_symmetry.space_group_name_H-M   'P 1'
#
loop_
_entity.id
_entity.type
_entity.pdbx_description
1 polymer ?
#
loop_
_entity_poly.entity_id
_entity_poly.type
_entity_poly.pdbx_seq_one_letter_code
_entity_poly.pdbx_strand_id
1 'polypeptide(L)' 'KRGMDKAAEAIIEELKKASKKVGGKGEIAQVATISANSDEKIGNLIAEAMEKVGKDGVITVEE' A
#
# COMPACT_ATOMS: atom_id res chain seq x y z
N LYS A 1 -13.07 -29.87 8.50
CA LYS A 1 -12.22 -28.84 7.84
C LYS A 1 -12.74 -28.52 6.43
N ARG A 2 -13.93 -27.93 6.30
CA ARG A 2 -14.48 -27.44 5.00
C ARG A 2 -15.24 -26.12 5.15
N GLY A 3 -15.76 -25.85 6.36
CA GLY A 3 -16.44 -24.57 6.67
C GLY A 3 -15.47 -23.41 6.83
N MET A 4 -14.30 -23.61 7.45
CA MET A 4 -13.31 -22.55 7.64
C MET A 4 -12.69 -22.08 6.32
N ASP A 5 -12.42 -23.00 5.38
CA ASP A 5 -11.85 -22.63 4.08
C ASP A 5 -12.85 -21.80 3.26
N LYS A 6 -14.14 -22.20 3.26
CA LYS A 6 -15.21 -21.42 2.63
C LYS A 6 -15.40 -20.05 3.28
N ALA A 7 -15.28 -19.97 4.60
CA ALA A 7 -15.35 -18.70 5.32
C ALA A 7 -14.15 -17.80 4.97
N ALA A 8 -12.94 -18.36 4.90
CA ALA A 8 -11.75 -17.64 4.50
C ALA A 8 -11.85 -17.13 3.05
N GLU A 9 -12.34 -17.95 2.12
CA GLU A 9 -12.59 -17.55 0.73
C GLU A 9 -13.58 -16.39 0.65
N ALA A 10 -14.71 -16.47 1.36
CA ALA A 10 -15.71 -15.39 1.39
C ALA A 10 -15.13 -14.09 1.99
N ILE A 11 -14.33 -14.18 3.06
CA ILE A 11 -13.68 -13.03 3.67
C ILE A 11 -12.66 -12.41 2.71
N ILE A 12 -11.85 -13.21 2.03
CA ILE A 12 -10.87 -12.73 1.04
C ILE A 12 -11.59 -12.02 -0.12
N GLU A 13 -12.70 -12.58 -0.59
CA GLU A 13 -13.49 -11.98 -1.68
C GLU A 13 -14.05 -10.62 -1.27
N GLU A 14 -14.57 -10.51 -0.05
CA GLU A 14 -15.11 -9.26 0.48
C GLU A 14 -14.01 -8.22 0.74
N LEU A 15 -12.86 -8.63 1.27
CA LEU A 15 -11.68 -7.76 1.42
C LEU A 15 -11.19 -7.23 0.07
N LYS A 16 -11.21 -8.05 -0.98
CA LYS A 16 -10.87 -7.60 -2.33
C LYS A 16 -11.86 -6.55 -2.86
N LYS A 17 -13.16 -6.72 -2.61
CA LYS A 17 -14.19 -5.73 -2.98
C LYS A 17 -14.05 -4.43 -2.19
N ALA A 18 -13.73 -4.52 -0.91
CA ALA A 18 -13.49 -3.37 -0.04
C ALA A 18 -12.15 -2.66 -0.31
N SER A 19 -11.20 -3.32 -0.99
CA SER A 19 -9.89 -2.76 -1.27
C SER A 19 -9.99 -1.52 -2.15
N LYS A 20 -9.40 -0.41 -1.67
CA LYS A 20 -9.25 0.80 -2.46
C LYS A 20 -7.88 0.80 -3.09
N LYS A 21 -7.82 0.90 -4.42
CA LYS A 21 -6.56 1.13 -5.12
C LYS A 21 -6.12 2.56 -4.84
N VAL A 22 -4.98 2.70 -4.17
CA VAL A 22 -4.25 3.96 -4.11
C VAL A 22 -3.71 4.28 -5.50
N GLY A 23 -4.04 5.47 -6.01
CA GLY A 23 -3.75 5.86 -7.38
C GLY A 23 -3.03 7.19 -7.51
N GLY A 24 -3.22 8.11 -6.57
CA GLY A 24 -2.64 9.45 -6.62
C GLY A 24 -1.35 9.59 -5.83
N LYS A 25 -0.45 10.48 -6.28
CA LYS A 25 0.75 10.91 -5.53
C LYS A 25 0.41 11.33 -4.09
N GLY A 26 -0.68 12.08 -3.91
CA GLY A 26 -1.13 12.53 -2.60
C GLY A 26 -1.57 11.39 -1.68
N GLU A 27 -2.25 10.36 -2.22
CA GLU A 27 -2.61 9.17 -1.43
C GLU A 27 -1.38 8.35 -1.05
N ILE A 28 -0.42 8.20 -1.97
CA ILE A 28 0.84 7.51 -1.70
C ILE A 28 1.61 8.26 -0.61
N ALA A 29 1.71 9.59 -0.69
CA ALA A 29 2.35 10.41 0.34
C ALA A 29 1.67 10.25 1.70
N GLN A 30 0.33 10.33 1.74
CA GLN A 30 -0.41 10.20 3.00
C GLN A 30 -0.22 8.81 3.63
N VAL A 31 -0.34 7.75 2.84
CA VAL A 31 -0.15 6.37 3.32
C VAL A 31 1.31 6.14 3.74
N ALA A 32 2.28 6.67 2.98
CA ALA A 32 3.70 6.58 3.30
C ALA A 32 4.03 7.34 4.59
N THR A 33 3.50 8.55 4.78
CA THR A 33 3.66 9.34 6.01
C THR A 33 3.12 8.59 7.23
N ILE A 34 1.90 8.05 7.14
CA ILE A 34 1.28 7.29 8.24
C ILE A 34 2.13 6.05 8.55
N SER A 35 2.62 5.35 7.52
CA SER A 35 3.46 4.16 7.67
C SER A 35 4.85 4.48 8.23
N ALA A 36 5.38 5.66 7.93
CA ALA A 36 6.66 6.18 8.42
C ALA A 36 6.53 6.86 9.79
N ASN A 37 5.61 6.42 10.65
CA ASN A 37 5.38 6.98 11.99
C ASN A 37 5.04 8.48 11.99
N SER A 38 4.22 8.93 11.04
CA SER A 38 3.83 10.33 10.83
C SER A 38 4.97 11.27 10.43
N ASP A 39 6.06 10.75 9.87
CA ASP A 39 7.13 11.57 9.30
C ASP A 39 6.76 12.04 7.88
N GLU A 40 6.39 13.32 7.76
CA GLU A 40 6.05 13.94 6.48
C GLU A 40 7.24 14.03 5.51
N LYS A 41 8.47 14.16 6.00
CA LYS A 41 9.65 14.23 5.13
C LYS A 41 9.88 12.89 4.46
N ILE A 42 9.80 11.81 5.24
CA ILE A 42 9.94 10.44 4.71
C ILE A 42 8.77 10.09 3.80
N GLY A 43 7.54 10.43 4.17
CA GLY A 43 6.37 10.18 3.32
C GLY A 43 6.44 10.88 1.96
N ASN A 44 6.91 12.14 1.93
CA ASN A 44 7.14 12.87 0.69
C ASN A 44 8.28 12.26 -0.13
N LEU A 45 9.39 11.88 0.50
CA LEU A 45 10.53 11.24 -0.16
C LEU A 45 10.12 9.92 -0.82
N ILE A 46 9.33 9.10 -0.12
CA ILE A 46 8.79 7.84 -0.64
C ILE A 46 7.82 8.11 -1.80
N ALA A 47 6.94 9.11 -1.68
CA ALA A 47 6.02 9.46 -2.75
C ALA A 47 6.74 9.92 -4.04
N GLU A 48 7.81 10.71 -3.91
CA GLU A 48 8.65 11.11 -5.04
C GLU A 48 9.41 9.93 -5.65
N ALA A 49 9.93 9.04 -4.82
CA ALA A 49 10.59 7.82 -5.29
C ALA A 49 9.59 6.92 -6.03
N MET A 50 8.41 6.67 -5.46
CA MET A 50 7.34 5.88 -6.08
C MET A 50 6.82 6.52 -7.38
N GLU A 51 6.77 7.85 -7.48
CA GLU A 51 6.40 8.56 -8.71
C GLU A 51 7.45 8.35 -9.82
N LYS A 52 8.75 8.34 -9.48
CA LYS A 52 9.83 8.12 -10.45
C LYS A 52 9.91 6.67 -10.93
N VAL A 53 9.70 5.69 -10.05
CA VAL A 53 9.83 4.26 -10.41
C VAL A 53 8.52 3.69 -11.00
N GLY A 54 7.37 4.29 -10.67
CA GLY A 54 6.07 3.85 -11.17
C GLY A 54 5.43 2.74 -10.34
N LYS A 55 4.25 2.27 -10.77
CA LYS A 55 3.38 1.36 -10.00
C LYS A 55 3.99 0.00 -9.65
N ASP A 56 4.87 -0.51 -10.50
CA ASP A 56 5.51 -1.82 -10.36
C ASP A 56 7.00 -1.70 -10.01
N GLY A 57 7.40 -0.51 -9.55
CA GLY A 57 8.76 -0.18 -9.21
C GLY A 57 9.24 -0.82 -7.91
N VAL A 58 10.47 -1.33 -7.90
CA VAL A 58 11.14 -1.79 -6.68
C VAL A 58 12.14 -0.71 -6.25
N ILE A 59 11.99 -0.22 -5.01
CA ILE A 59 12.94 0.71 -4.39
C ILE A 59 13.86 -0.10 -3.48
N THR A 60 15.15 -0.06 -3.75
CA THR A 60 16.17 -0.67 -2.90
C THR A 60 16.82 0.42 -2.05
N VAL A 61 17.08 0.12 -0.78
CA VAL A 61 17.89 0.96 0.11
C VAL A 61 19.21 0.25 0.30
N GLU A 62 20.32 0.91 -0.02
CA GLU A 62 21.67 0.51 0.39
C GLU A 62 22.07 1.34 1.62
N GLU A 63 22.72 0.70 2.60
CA GLU A 63 23.23 1.33 3.83
C GLU A 63 24.35 2.34 3.56
#